data_AF-A0A6H0FTA6-F1
#
_entry.id   AF-A0A6H0FTA6-F1
#
_cell.length_a   1.000
_cell.length_b   1.000
_cell.length_c   1.000
_cell.angle_alpha   90.00
_cell.angle_beta   90.00
_cell.angle_gamma   90.00
#
_symmetry.space_group_name_H-M   'P 1'
#
loop_
_entity.id
_entity.type
_entity.pdbx_description
1 polymer ?
#
loop_
_entity_poly.entity_id
_entity_poly.type
_entity_poly.pdbx_seq_one_letter_code
_entity_poly.pdbx_strand_id
1 'polypeptide(L)'
;MKKLLLLILSLSAYSIANAGFNILNTPEVISVGRCHMGYCSWSKSISTKIISETSKNVLLEATLLGGTSEFDPEDSRGGDQDIRWDKKPHKLIINCSYTKPSVGSGSQLTILDFSSEDGMPAVYDSDISVYFKYCHSYTDNGDAPKEFGYIN
;
A
#
# COMPACT_ATOMS: atom_id res chain seq x y z
N MET A 1 -15.46 52.60 -35.52
CA MET A 1 -15.54 52.10 -34.13
C MET A 1 -15.55 50.57 -34.15
N LYS A 2 -14.42 49.91 -33.91
CA LYS A 2 -14.34 48.44 -33.80
C LYS A 2 -14.08 48.10 -32.33
N LYS A 3 -15.10 47.56 -31.64
CA LYS A 3 -14.95 47.01 -30.29
C LYS A 3 -14.26 45.66 -30.41
N LEU A 4 -13.01 45.59 -29.97
CA LEU A 4 -12.25 44.36 -29.82
C LEU A 4 -12.74 43.67 -28.54
N LEU A 5 -13.49 42.58 -28.68
CA LEU A 5 -13.93 41.75 -27.57
C LEU A 5 -12.77 40.81 -27.19
N LEU A 6 -12.13 41.04 -26.03
CA LEU A 6 -11.19 40.08 -25.47
C LEU A 6 -11.98 38.94 -24.82
N LEU A 7 -11.93 37.74 -25.41
CA LEU A 7 -12.32 36.50 -24.73
C LEU A 7 -11.19 36.13 -23.76
N ILE A 8 -11.43 36.29 -22.47
CA ILE A 8 -10.55 35.79 -21.42
C ILE A 8 -10.92 34.33 -21.19
N LEU A 9 -10.16 33.40 -21.78
CA LEU A 9 -10.21 31.99 -21.43
C LEU A 9 -9.60 31.84 -20.03
N SER A 10 -10.43 31.80 -19.00
CA SER A 10 -10.02 31.46 -17.66
C SER A 10 -9.58 29.98 -17.65
N LEU A 11 -8.27 29.72 -17.66
CA LEU A 11 -7.75 28.44 -17.25
C LEU A 11 -8.06 28.27 -15.76
N SER A 12 -9.15 27.58 -15.45
CA SER A 12 -9.36 27.02 -14.11
C SER A 12 -8.23 26.02 -13.88
N ALA A 13 -7.26 26.40 -13.05
CA ALA A 13 -6.32 25.45 -12.46
C ALA A 13 -7.14 24.44 -11.66
N TYR A 14 -7.37 23.26 -12.24
CA TYR A 14 -7.87 22.13 -11.47
C TYR A 14 -6.76 21.75 -10.49
N SER A 15 -6.87 22.20 -9.25
CA SER A 15 -6.14 21.57 -8.15
C SER A 15 -6.51 20.11 -8.19
N ILE A 16 -5.56 19.25 -8.58
CA ILE A 16 -5.72 17.81 -8.42
C ILE A 16 -5.80 17.62 -6.91
N ALA A 17 -7.00 17.37 -6.39
CA ALA A 17 -7.17 17.07 -4.99
C ALA A 17 -6.30 15.83 -4.71
N ASN A 18 -5.41 15.93 -3.72
CA ASN A 18 -4.65 14.78 -3.24
C ASN A 18 -5.66 13.76 -2.69
N ALA A 19 -5.57 12.51 -3.13
CA ALA A 19 -6.48 11.44 -2.69
C ALA A 19 -6.35 11.10 -1.19
N GLY A 20 -5.45 11.77 -0.46
CA GLY A 20 -5.31 11.64 0.99
C GLY A 20 -4.40 10.49 1.42
N PHE A 21 -3.67 9.88 0.48
CA PHE A 21 -2.79 8.75 0.76
C PHE A 21 -1.37 9.21 1.10
N ASN A 22 -0.78 8.62 2.15
CA ASN A 22 0.61 8.83 2.53
C ASN A 22 1.48 7.74 1.90
N ILE A 23 1.85 7.96 0.64
CA ILE A 23 2.54 6.95 -0.16
C ILE A 23 3.95 6.67 0.38
N LEU A 24 4.24 5.41 0.70
CA LEU A 24 5.59 5.00 1.07
C LEU A 24 6.52 5.17 -0.14
N ASN A 25 7.51 6.06 -0.01
CA ASN A 25 8.55 6.29 -1.01
C ASN A 25 9.97 6.00 -0.48
N THR A 26 10.09 5.64 0.80
CA THR A 26 11.37 5.36 1.45
C THR A 26 11.81 3.91 1.18
N PRO A 27 13.03 3.69 0.68
CA PRO A 27 13.59 2.35 0.53
C PRO A 27 13.99 1.74 1.88
N GLU A 28 14.22 0.42 1.89
CA GLU A 28 14.68 -0.36 3.05
C GLU A 28 13.71 -0.39 4.25
N VAL A 29 12.45 -0.02 4.07
CA VAL A 29 11.42 -0.20 5.10
C VAL A 29 11.01 -1.66 5.13
N ILE A 30 11.25 -2.32 6.26
CA ILE A 30 10.91 -3.71 6.52
C ILE A 30 9.53 -3.76 7.17
N SER A 31 8.68 -4.69 6.74
CA SER A 31 7.41 -5.00 7.42
C SER A 31 7.17 -6.50 7.46
N VAL A 32 6.48 -6.93 8.51
CA VAL A 32 5.92 -8.28 8.61
C VAL A 32 4.68 -8.37 7.72
N GLY A 33 4.56 -9.48 6.99
CA GLY A 33 3.37 -9.85 6.25
C GLY A 33 2.46 -10.70 7.13
N ARG A 34 2.54 -12.03 6.96
CA ARG A 34 1.75 -13.01 7.68
C ARG A 34 2.67 -13.94 8.49
N CYS A 35 2.31 -14.19 9.75
CA CYS A 35 2.90 -15.24 10.56
C CYS A 35 1.96 -16.43 10.68
N HIS A 36 2.42 -17.63 10.31
CA HIS A 36 1.63 -18.85 10.34
C HIS A 36 2.50 -20.09 10.51
N MET A 37 2.05 -21.03 11.36
CA MET A 37 2.70 -22.34 11.57
C MET A 37 4.20 -22.23 11.90
N GLY A 38 4.60 -21.22 12.68
CA GLY A 38 6.00 -21.04 13.08
C GLY A 38 6.88 -20.32 12.06
N TYR A 39 6.31 -19.70 11.03
CA TYR A 39 7.06 -18.89 10.06
C TYR A 39 6.39 -17.55 9.83
N CYS A 40 7.19 -16.51 9.58
CA CYS A 40 6.70 -15.19 9.18
C CYS A 40 7.19 -14.83 7.79
N SER A 41 6.30 -14.26 6.97
CA SER A 41 6.68 -13.58 5.74
C SER A 41 7.08 -12.13 6.03
N TRP A 42 8.06 -11.65 5.28
CA TRP A 42 8.61 -10.30 5.39
C TRP A 42 8.66 -9.63 4.04
N SER A 43 8.55 -8.31 4.04
CA SER A 43 8.75 -7.49 2.85
C SER A 43 9.69 -6.33 3.14
N LYS A 44 10.60 -6.05 2.21
CA LYS A 44 11.47 -4.88 2.26
C LYS A 44 11.22 -3.98 1.05
N SER A 45 10.92 -2.71 1.29
CA SER A 45 10.70 -1.76 0.20
C SER A 45 12.01 -1.51 -0.55
N ILE A 46 11.94 -1.45 -1.88
CA ILE A 46 13.08 -1.08 -2.73
C ILE A 46 12.79 0.24 -3.43
N SER A 47 11.61 0.36 -4.05
CA SER A 47 11.21 1.58 -4.73
C SER A 47 9.71 1.65 -4.95
N THR A 48 9.18 2.86 -4.98
CA THR A 48 7.78 3.13 -5.33
C THR A 48 7.73 4.12 -6.47
N LYS A 49 6.90 3.83 -7.47
CA LYS A 49 6.61 4.73 -8.59
C LYS A 49 5.11 4.97 -8.66
N ILE A 50 4.70 6.23 -8.64
CA ILE A 50 3.32 6.61 -8.96
C ILE A 50 3.12 6.47 -10.46
N ILE A 51 2.20 5.61 -10.88
CA ILE A 51 1.79 5.43 -12.28
C ILE A 51 0.76 6.51 -12.64
N SER A 52 -0.22 6.72 -11.77
CA SER A 52 -1.24 7.75 -11.94
C SER A 52 -1.83 8.17 -10.60
N GLU A 53 -2.35 9.39 -10.56
CA GLU A 53 -3.01 9.97 -9.38
C GLU A 53 -4.25 10.72 -9.83
N THR A 54 -5.34 10.52 -9.09
CA THR A 54 -6.59 11.26 -9.23
C THR A 54 -7.05 11.72 -7.86
N SER A 55 -8.15 12.48 -7.80
CA SER A 55 -8.78 12.83 -6.51
C SER A 55 -9.36 11.66 -5.73
N LYS A 56 -9.42 10.46 -6.31
CA LYS A 56 -10.06 9.28 -5.70
C LYS A 56 -9.09 8.14 -5.43
N ASN A 57 -7.98 8.08 -6.16
CA ASN A 57 -7.06 6.96 -6.07
C ASN A 57 -5.64 7.33 -6.54
N VAL A 58 -4.67 6.55 -6.05
CA VAL A 58 -3.28 6.57 -6.52
C VAL A 58 -2.92 5.16 -6.96
N LEU A 59 -2.47 5.02 -8.21
CA LEU A 59 -1.98 3.76 -8.75
C LEU A 59 -0.45 3.73 -8.65
N LEU A 60 0.08 2.72 -7.98
CA LEU A 60 1.52 2.55 -7.73
C LEU A 60 2.07 1.32 -8.46
N GLU A 61 3.31 1.42 -8.94
CA GLU A 61 4.21 0.29 -9.11
C GLU A 61 5.17 0.28 -7.92
N ALA A 62 5.08 -0.75 -7.07
CA ALA A 62 6.01 -0.97 -5.96
C ALA A 62 6.98 -2.10 -6.32
N THR A 63 8.25 -1.94 -5.98
CA THR A 63 9.25 -3.02 -6.04
C THR A 63 9.67 -3.35 -4.62
N LEU A 64 9.61 -4.63 -4.27
CA LEU A 64 9.95 -5.09 -2.92
C LEU A 64 10.71 -6.41 -2.96
N LEU A 65 11.47 -6.69 -1.90
CA LEU A 65 12.12 -7.97 -1.66
C LEU A 65 11.33 -8.77 -0.63
N GLY A 66 10.90 -9.98 -1.00
CA GLY A 66 10.27 -10.92 -0.07
C GLY A 66 11.30 -11.61 0.81
N GLY A 67 10.89 -12.07 1.98
CA GLY A 67 11.73 -12.87 2.87
C GLY A 67 10.90 -13.73 3.82
N THR A 68 11.56 -14.68 4.47
CA THR A 68 10.93 -15.57 5.46
C THR A 68 11.84 -15.72 6.67
N SER A 69 11.28 -15.72 7.88
CA SER A 69 11.98 -16.17 9.11
C SER A 69 11.19 -17.27 9.80
N GLU A 70 11.86 -18.05 10.65
CA GLU A 70 11.20 -18.84 11.68
C GLU A 70 10.67 -17.88 12.76
N PHE A 71 9.45 -18.11 13.24
CA PHE A 71 8.81 -17.27 14.25
C PHE A 71 9.32 -17.65 15.64
N ASP A 72 9.94 -16.70 16.33
CA ASP A 72 10.21 -16.79 17.75
C ASP A 72 9.11 -16.05 18.55
N PRO A 73 8.21 -16.76 19.26
CA PRO A 73 7.17 -16.13 20.09
C PRO A 73 7.74 -15.25 21.22
N GLU A 74 9.01 -15.43 21.60
CA GLU A 74 9.68 -14.60 22.61
C GLU A 74 10.23 -13.27 22.03
N ASP A 75 10.40 -13.19 20.70
CA ASP A 75 10.87 -12.00 19.98
C ASP A 75 9.72 -11.25 19.26
N SER A 76 8.66 -11.00 20.02
CA SER A 76 7.47 -10.26 19.57
C SER A 76 7.71 -8.75 19.36
N ARG A 77 8.97 -8.28 19.36
CA ARG A 77 9.35 -6.85 19.33
C ARG A 77 10.37 -6.48 18.26
N GLY A 78 10.55 -7.31 17.23
CA GLY A 78 11.40 -6.95 16.10
C GLY A 78 12.87 -6.84 16.48
N GLY A 79 13.39 -7.79 17.26
CA GLY A 79 14.82 -8.09 17.26
C GLY A 79 15.31 -8.51 15.87
N ASP A 80 16.62 -8.70 15.72
CA ASP A 80 17.30 -9.16 14.50
C ASP A 80 16.82 -10.59 14.13
N GLN A 81 15.61 -10.68 13.61
CA GLN A 81 15.07 -11.88 13.01
C GLN A 81 15.97 -12.25 11.83
N ASP A 82 16.45 -13.50 11.80
CA ASP A 82 17.23 -13.99 10.67
C ASP A 82 16.31 -14.20 9.46
N ILE A 83 16.06 -13.09 8.75
CA ILE A 83 15.20 -13.08 7.58
C ILE A 83 15.99 -13.63 6.40
N ARG A 84 15.61 -14.82 5.96
CA ARG A 84 16.07 -15.37 4.68
C ARG A 84 15.37 -14.65 3.54
N TRP A 85 16.04 -13.64 2.99
CA TRP A 85 15.55 -12.87 1.84
C TRP A 85 15.56 -13.69 0.55
N ASP A 86 14.59 -13.42 -0.31
CA ASP A 86 14.54 -13.92 -1.67
C ASP A 86 15.71 -13.39 -2.49
N LYS A 87 16.09 -14.13 -3.55
CA LYS A 87 17.19 -13.73 -4.43
C LYS A 87 16.86 -12.57 -5.36
N LYS A 88 15.57 -12.34 -5.61
CA LYS A 88 15.11 -11.36 -6.60
C LYS A 88 13.92 -10.58 -6.04
N PRO A 89 13.89 -9.26 -6.27
CA PRO A 89 12.72 -8.48 -5.95
C PRO A 89 11.58 -8.80 -6.92
N HIS A 90 10.37 -8.52 -6.47
CA HIS A 90 9.16 -8.61 -7.28
C HIS A 90 8.45 -7.26 -7.33
N LYS A 91 7.66 -7.09 -8.40
CA LYS A 91 6.87 -5.89 -8.64
C LYS A 91 5.42 -6.14 -8.27
N LEU A 92 4.81 -5.15 -7.65
CA LEU A 92 3.40 -5.10 -7.32
C LEU A 92 2.75 -3.89 -7.97
N ILE A 93 1.49 -4.05 -8.37
CA ILE A 93 0.61 -2.94 -8.73
C ILE A 93 -0.37 -2.72 -7.60
N ILE A 94 -0.39 -1.52 -7.03
CA ILE A 94 -1.20 -1.21 -5.86
C ILE A 94 -2.13 -0.04 -6.20
N ASN A 95 -3.44 -0.24 -6.03
CA ASN A 95 -4.43 0.82 -6.21
C ASN A 95 -4.85 1.34 -4.83
N CYS A 96 -4.22 2.41 -4.36
CA CYS A 96 -4.62 3.11 -3.15
C CYS A 96 -5.96 3.79 -3.39
N SER A 97 -7.02 3.28 -2.75
CA SER A 97 -8.38 3.74 -2.95
C SER A 97 -9.25 3.35 -1.77
N TYR A 98 -10.08 4.27 -1.29
CA TYR A 98 -11.10 3.98 -0.27
C TYR A 98 -12.25 3.08 -0.76
N THR A 99 -12.52 3.04 -2.06
CA THR A 99 -13.69 2.29 -2.60
C THR A 99 -13.36 0.95 -3.24
N LYS A 100 -12.19 0.83 -3.90
CA LYS A 100 -11.69 -0.40 -4.51
C LYS A 100 -10.18 -0.58 -4.26
N PRO A 101 -9.75 -0.75 -3.00
CA PRO A 101 -8.34 -1.01 -2.73
C PRO A 101 -7.93 -2.36 -3.33
N SER A 102 -6.73 -2.43 -3.91
CA SER A 102 -6.25 -3.67 -4.49
C SER A 102 -4.73 -3.77 -4.55
N VAL A 103 -4.25 -5.01 -4.54
CA VAL A 103 -2.84 -5.38 -4.72
C VAL A 103 -2.78 -6.45 -5.80
N GLY A 104 -1.91 -6.24 -6.78
CA GLY A 104 -1.68 -7.18 -7.88
C GLY A 104 -0.22 -7.61 -7.98
N SER A 105 0.00 -8.89 -8.27
CA SER A 105 1.31 -9.50 -8.47
C SER A 105 1.26 -10.44 -9.67
N GLY A 106 1.99 -10.12 -10.74
CA GLY A 106 1.92 -10.88 -11.99
C GLY A 106 0.50 -10.90 -12.55
N SER A 107 -0.10 -12.09 -12.66
CA SER A 107 -1.49 -12.28 -13.12
C SER A 107 -2.52 -12.30 -11.99
N GLN A 108 -2.09 -12.23 -10.73
CA GLN A 108 -2.97 -12.25 -9.57
C GLN A 108 -3.39 -10.82 -9.21
N LEU A 109 -4.66 -10.64 -8.87
CA LEU A 109 -5.22 -9.39 -8.38
C LEU A 109 -6.12 -9.70 -7.18
N THR A 110 -5.74 -9.17 -6.03
CA THR A 110 -6.55 -9.21 -4.82
C THR A 110 -7.30 -7.88 -4.70
N ILE A 111 -8.63 -7.95 -4.70
CA ILE A 111 -9.46 -6.83 -4.29
C ILE A 111 -9.62 -6.92 -2.78
N LEU A 112 -9.24 -5.85 -2.09
CA LEU A 112 -9.31 -5.77 -0.64
C LEU A 112 -10.66 -5.17 -0.27
N ASP A 113 -11.49 -5.96 0.39
CA ASP A 113 -12.77 -5.47 0.90
C ASP A 113 -12.60 -5.14 2.39
N PHE A 114 -12.31 -3.87 2.66
CA PHE A 114 -12.21 -3.33 4.00
C PHE A 114 -13.54 -2.79 4.53
N SER A 115 -14.69 -3.09 3.90
CA SER A 115 -15.98 -2.54 4.35
C SER A 115 -16.66 -3.33 5.46
N SER A 116 -16.15 -4.52 5.79
CA SER A 116 -16.72 -5.44 6.78
C SER A 116 -15.96 -5.40 8.10
N GLU A 117 -16.68 -5.29 9.22
CA GLU A 117 -16.14 -5.45 10.58
C GLU A 117 -15.60 -6.86 10.85
N ASP A 118 -16.07 -7.87 10.11
CA ASP A 118 -15.58 -9.25 10.23
C ASP A 118 -14.14 -9.41 9.71
N GLY A 119 -13.59 -8.36 9.07
CA GLY A 119 -12.27 -8.36 8.47
C GLY A 119 -12.18 -9.26 7.23
N MET A 120 -11.01 -9.22 6.59
CA MET A 120 -10.70 -10.15 5.51
C MET A 120 -10.10 -11.44 6.07
N PRO A 121 -10.29 -12.59 5.42
CA PRO A 121 -9.65 -13.83 5.84
C PRO A 121 -8.12 -13.70 5.93
N ALA A 122 -7.52 -14.34 6.94
CA ALA A 122 -6.08 -14.27 7.23
C ALA A 122 -5.14 -14.72 6.09
N VAL A 123 -5.68 -15.32 5.02
CA VAL A 123 -4.93 -15.59 3.79
C VAL A 123 -4.50 -14.31 3.07
N TYR A 124 -5.20 -13.19 3.30
CA TYR A 124 -4.93 -11.90 2.68
C TYR A 124 -4.03 -10.98 3.52
N ASP A 125 -3.61 -11.38 4.72
CA ASP A 125 -2.81 -10.54 5.64
C ASP A 125 -1.56 -9.94 4.98
N SER A 126 -0.90 -10.69 4.09
CA SER A 126 0.25 -10.19 3.34
C SER A 126 -0.12 -9.07 2.36
N ASP A 127 -1.22 -9.21 1.62
CA ASP A 127 -1.70 -8.18 0.69
C ASP A 127 -2.20 -6.94 1.45
N ILE A 128 -2.86 -7.16 2.60
CA ILE A 128 -3.34 -6.11 3.51
C ILE A 128 -2.15 -5.32 4.08
N SER A 129 -1.15 -6.02 4.62
CA SER A 129 0.08 -5.40 5.15
C SER A 129 0.79 -4.59 4.07
N VAL A 130 0.96 -5.14 2.87
CA VAL A 130 1.53 -4.42 1.73
C VAL A 130 0.69 -3.18 1.38
N TYR A 131 -0.63 -3.31 1.33
CA TYR A 131 -1.51 -2.20 1.00
C TYR A 131 -1.35 -1.04 1.98
N PHE A 132 -1.49 -1.29 3.28
CA PHE A 132 -1.40 -0.23 4.30
C PHE A 132 0.02 0.34 4.40
N LYS A 133 1.05 -0.48 4.23
CA LYS A 133 2.43 0.00 4.11
C LYS A 133 2.60 0.97 2.96
N TYR A 134 2.17 0.63 1.75
CA TYR A 134 2.45 1.46 0.58
C TYR A 134 1.49 2.64 0.41
N CYS A 135 0.23 2.50 0.81
CA CYS A 135 -0.79 3.54 0.65
C CYS A 135 -0.86 4.51 1.84
N HIS A 136 -0.43 4.07 3.02
CA HIS A 136 -0.57 4.84 4.26
C HIS A 136 0.73 4.99 5.06
N SER A 137 1.85 4.43 4.58
CA SER A 137 3.13 4.36 5.32
C SER A 137 2.97 3.73 6.71
N TYR A 138 2.02 2.80 6.83
CA TYR A 138 1.66 2.14 8.08
C TYR A 138 2.47 0.85 8.26
N THR A 139 3.17 0.74 9.37
CA THR A 139 4.00 -0.43 9.72
C THR A 139 3.64 -1.07 11.05
N ASP A 140 2.59 -0.56 11.71
CA ASP A 140 2.18 -1.02 13.04
C ASP A 140 1.21 -2.22 12.95
N ASN A 141 1.00 -2.89 14.08
CA ASN A 141 0.16 -4.09 14.19
C ASN A 141 -1.28 -3.79 14.65
N GLY A 142 -1.80 -2.59 14.38
CA GLY A 142 -3.16 -2.17 14.77
C GLY A 142 -4.22 -2.47 13.72
N ASP A 143 -5.47 -2.08 14.02
CA ASP A 143 -6.61 -2.17 13.11
C ASP A 143 -6.57 -1.02 12.08
N ALA A 144 -5.72 -1.20 11.07
CA ALA A 144 -5.48 -0.21 10.03
C ALA A 144 -6.76 0.18 9.25
N PRO A 145 -7.67 -0.74 8.87
CA PRO A 145 -8.95 -0.37 8.25
C PRO A 145 -9.73 0.69 9.05
N LYS A 146 -9.81 0.55 10.37
CA LYS A 146 -10.47 1.53 11.23
C LYS A 146 -9.67 2.82 11.36
N GLU A 147 -8.36 2.72 11.58
CA GLU A 147 -7.47 3.89 11.74
C GLU A 147 -7.51 4.84 10.53
N PHE A 148 -7.58 4.26 9.33
CA PHE A 148 -7.59 5.03 8.09
C PHE A 148 -9.00 5.32 7.54
N GLY A 149 -10.06 4.94 8.25
CA GLY A 149 -11.44 5.30 7.91
C GLY A 149 -12.06 4.49 6.77
N TYR A 150 -11.67 3.23 6.60
CA TYR A 150 -12.37 2.28 5.72
C TYR A 150 -13.64 1.72 6.39
N ILE A 151 -13.62 1.63 7.72
CA ILE A 151 -14.73 1.20 8.58
C ILE A 151 -14.90 2.27 9.67
N ASN A 152 -16.13 2.51 10.12
CA ASN A 152 -16.44 3.45 11.20
C ASN A 152 -16.53 2.74 12.55
#